data_AF-A0A1V3XTJ7-F1
#
_entry.id   AF-A0A1V3XTJ7-F1
#
_cell.length_a   1.000
_cell.length_b   1.000
_cell.length_c   1.000
_cell.angle_alpha   90.00
_cell.angle_beta   90.00
_cell.angle_gamma   90.00
#
_symmetry.space_group_name_H-M   'P 1'
#
loop_
_entity.id
_entity.type
_entity.pdbx_description
1 polymer ?
#
loop_
_entity_poly.entity_id
_entity_poly.type
_entity_poly.pdbx_seq_one_letter_code
_entity_poly.pdbx_strand_id
1 'polypeptide(L)'
;MISLCDTPGFMVGPDSEKEATVRRFGRMFIAGARLTVPLGMIILRKGYGLGAMAMAGGSFHAPEFTVAWPTGEIGGMGLEGAVRLGFRKELAAAADEVERQALFERLVAAAYQHGKALRSATTFELDDVIDPAESRTWISRLLRVTETATNARDAAGAAGDSARSGVDPS
;
A
#
# COMPACT_ATOMS: atom_id res chain seq x y z
N MET A 1 -7.99 7.03 9.25
CA MET A 1 -7.12 7.50 8.15
C MET A 1 -7.46 6.71 6.89
N ILE A 2 -7.46 7.35 5.72
CA ILE A 2 -7.65 6.67 4.43
C ILE A 2 -6.39 6.83 3.59
N SER A 3 -5.86 5.73 3.09
CA SER A 3 -4.72 5.68 2.18
C SER A 3 -5.21 5.39 0.76
N LEU A 4 -5.01 6.34 -0.15
CA LEU A 4 -5.31 6.17 -1.58
C LEU A 4 -4.00 5.84 -2.30
N CYS A 5 -3.85 4.60 -2.73
CA CYS A 5 -2.59 4.08 -3.23
C CYS A 5 -2.57 4.03 -4.76
N ASP A 6 -1.65 4.80 -5.34
CA ASP A 6 -1.22 4.66 -6.74
C ASP A 6 0.30 4.87 -6.79
N THR A 7 1.08 3.86 -6.39
CA THR A 7 2.54 3.94 -6.28
C THR A 7 3.25 2.81 -7.04
N PRO A 8 4.31 3.13 -7.82
CA PRO A 8 5.22 2.14 -8.37
C PRO A 8 6.20 1.58 -7.33
N GLY A 9 6.11 2.03 -6.08
CA GLY A 9 7.02 1.68 -5.01
C GLY A 9 7.96 2.82 -4.64
N PHE A 10 9.01 2.50 -3.90
CA PHE A 10 10.01 3.47 -3.51
C PHE A 10 10.94 3.84 -4.66
N MET A 11 11.36 5.11 -4.70
CA MET A 11 12.38 5.58 -5.64
C MET A 11 13.71 4.85 -5.39
N VAL A 12 14.38 4.47 -6.46
CA VAL A 12 15.70 3.83 -6.44
C VAL A 12 16.65 4.58 -7.36
N GLY A 13 17.95 4.50 -7.08
CA GLY A 13 19.00 5.09 -7.90
C GLY A 13 19.93 6.02 -7.13
N PRO A 14 21.10 6.35 -7.70
CA PRO A 14 22.18 7.04 -6.97
C PRO A 14 21.76 8.38 -6.36
N ASP A 15 20.91 9.14 -7.06
CA ASP A 15 20.45 10.44 -6.56
C ASP A 15 19.49 10.31 -5.39
N SER A 16 18.61 9.30 -5.42
CA SER A 16 17.75 9.00 -4.27
C SER A 16 18.56 8.50 -3.08
N GLU A 17 19.60 7.69 -3.28
CA GLU A 17 20.43 7.19 -2.18
C GLU A 17 21.17 8.32 -1.43
N LYS A 18 21.64 9.35 -2.15
CA LYS A 18 22.28 10.54 -1.55
C LYS A 18 21.38 11.27 -0.56
N GLU A 19 20.06 11.19 -0.71
CA GLU A 19 19.09 11.82 0.19
C GLU A 19 18.78 11.00 1.46
N ALA A 20 19.55 9.93 1.70
CA ALA A 20 19.36 8.98 2.81
C ALA A 20 17.98 8.32 2.78
N THR A 21 17.50 8.01 1.58
CA THR A 21 16.11 7.64 1.36
C THR A 21 15.74 6.31 2.03
N VAL A 22 16.65 5.34 2.16
CA VAL A 22 16.44 4.11 2.94
C VAL A 22 16.01 4.40 4.38
N ARG A 23 16.70 5.34 5.05
CA ARG A 23 16.34 5.75 6.42
C ARG A 23 14.99 6.45 6.46
N ARG A 24 14.67 7.27 5.46
CA ARG A 24 13.39 7.99 5.37
C ARG A 24 12.22 7.01 5.15
N PHE A 25 12.38 6.04 4.27
CA PHE A 25 11.41 4.98 4.02
C PHE A 25 11.14 4.14 5.27
N GLY A 26 12.19 3.77 6.02
CA GLY A 26 12.04 3.07 7.30
C GLY A 26 11.15 3.80 8.31
N ARG A 27 11.14 5.14 8.30
CA ARG A 27 10.25 5.93 9.19
C ARG A 27 8.77 5.75 8.86
N MET A 28 8.40 5.44 7.61
CA MET A 28 7.01 5.16 7.26
C MET A 28 6.52 3.87 7.93
N PHE A 29 7.34 2.82 7.96
CA PHE A 29 7.01 1.57 8.67
C PHE A 29 6.94 1.78 10.19
N ILE A 30 7.88 2.54 10.76
CA ILE A 30 7.84 2.86 12.19
C ILE A 30 6.58 3.68 12.53
N ALA A 31 6.19 4.62 11.66
CA ALA A 31 4.97 5.39 11.85
C ALA A 31 3.72 4.50 11.73
N GLY A 32 3.67 3.64 10.72
CA GLY A 32 2.60 2.67 10.51
C GLY A 32 2.39 1.75 11.72
N ALA A 33 3.47 1.18 12.24
CA ALA A 33 3.44 0.32 13.43
C ALA A 33 3.01 1.04 14.73
N ARG A 34 3.01 2.39 14.73
CA ARG A 34 2.58 3.23 15.87
C ARG A 34 1.21 3.89 15.64
N LEU A 35 0.52 3.58 14.54
CA LEU A 35 -0.81 4.12 14.29
C LEU A 35 -1.79 3.64 15.37
N THR A 36 -2.46 4.59 16.03
CA THR A 36 -3.50 4.32 17.05
C THR A 36 -4.92 4.59 16.55
N VAL A 37 -5.02 5.09 15.31
CA VAL A 37 -6.27 5.38 14.60
C VAL A 37 -6.50 4.33 13.52
N PRO A 38 -7.75 3.92 13.25
CA PRO A 38 -8.05 2.97 12.17
C PRO A 38 -7.54 3.45 10.82
N LEU A 39 -6.98 2.55 10.02
CA LEU A 39 -6.49 2.78 8.67
C LEU A 39 -7.30 1.94 7.69
N GLY A 40 -7.80 2.54 6.61
CA GLY A 40 -8.32 1.81 5.45
C GLY A 40 -7.53 2.19 4.20
N MET A 41 -7.31 1.23 3.30
CA MET A 41 -6.54 1.40 2.08
C MET A 41 -7.37 1.09 0.85
N ILE A 42 -7.28 1.96 -0.16
CA ILE A 42 -7.88 1.76 -1.48
C ILE A 42 -6.77 1.88 -2.53
N ILE A 43 -6.50 0.79 -3.25
CA ILE A 43 -5.55 0.77 -4.37
C ILE A 43 -6.29 1.19 -5.64
N LEU A 44 -5.93 2.36 -6.15
CA LEU A 44 -6.58 2.96 -7.32
C LEU A 44 -6.09 2.32 -8.61
N ARG A 45 -4.77 2.12 -8.70
CA ARG A 45 -4.10 1.57 -9.87
C ARG A 45 -2.83 0.83 -9.47
N LYS A 46 -1.72 1.51 -9.18
CA LYS A 46 -0.46 0.83 -8.86
C LYS A 46 -0.30 0.58 -7.35
N GLY A 47 0.05 -0.64 -6.98
CA GLY A 47 0.37 -1.05 -5.61
C GLY A 47 1.61 -1.93 -5.55
N TYR A 48 2.80 -1.38 -5.80
CA TYR A 48 4.03 -2.18 -5.89
C TYR A 48 4.98 -2.07 -4.71
N GLY A 49 5.50 -3.25 -4.32
CA GLY A 49 6.63 -3.43 -3.42
C GLY A 49 6.49 -2.77 -2.04
N LEU A 50 7.65 -2.48 -1.43
CA LEU A 50 7.72 -1.89 -0.09
C LEU A 50 7.07 -0.50 -0.01
N GLY A 51 6.99 0.24 -1.12
CA GLY A 51 6.31 1.54 -1.14
C GLY A 51 4.80 1.40 -0.93
N ALA A 52 4.16 0.43 -1.58
CA ALA A 52 2.74 0.14 -1.35
C ALA A 52 2.49 -0.41 0.07
N MET A 53 3.36 -1.30 0.56
CA MET A 53 3.27 -1.80 1.95
C MET A 53 3.43 -0.67 2.98
N ALA A 54 4.32 0.30 2.73
CA ALA A 54 4.46 1.47 3.61
C ALA A 54 3.19 2.35 3.60
N MET A 55 2.54 2.50 2.45
CA MET A 55 1.24 3.19 2.34
C MET A 55 0.10 2.44 3.04
N ALA A 56 0.24 1.11 3.20
CA ALA A 56 -0.66 0.25 3.96
C ALA A 56 -0.40 0.26 5.47
N GLY A 57 0.58 1.04 5.97
CA GLY A 57 0.95 1.00 7.39
C GLY A 57 1.90 -0.14 7.77
N GLY A 58 2.47 -0.83 6.78
CA GLY A 58 3.55 -1.79 6.94
C GLY A 58 3.34 -3.11 6.20
N SER A 59 2.08 -3.54 6.05
CA SER A 59 1.68 -4.69 5.24
C SER A 59 0.25 -4.48 4.75
N PHE A 60 -0.18 -5.19 3.71
CA PHE A 60 -1.57 -5.09 3.22
C PHE A 60 -2.62 -5.63 4.22
N HIS A 61 -2.20 -6.32 5.28
CA HIS A 61 -3.07 -6.77 6.38
C HIS A 61 -3.10 -5.81 7.58
N ALA A 62 -2.29 -4.75 7.58
CA ALA A 62 -2.28 -3.78 8.67
C ALA A 62 -3.53 -2.85 8.68
N PRO A 63 -4.10 -2.45 7.53
CA PRO A 63 -5.38 -1.73 7.51
C PRO A 63 -6.56 -2.59 7.96
N GLU A 64 -7.64 -1.96 8.42
CA GLU A 64 -8.95 -2.58 8.67
C GLU A 64 -9.58 -3.14 7.39
N PHE A 65 -9.22 -2.55 6.25
CA PHE A 65 -9.48 -3.10 4.94
C PHE A 65 -8.41 -2.63 3.94
N THR A 66 -8.07 -3.50 3.00
CA THR A 66 -7.30 -3.21 1.80
C THR A 66 -8.09 -3.71 0.60
N VAL A 67 -8.71 -2.77 -0.11
CA VAL A 67 -9.48 -3.06 -1.33
C VAL A 67 -8.81 -2.43 -2.54
N ALA A 68 -9.05 -2.98 -3.72
CA ALA A 68 -8.57 -2.42 -4.97
C ALA A 68 -9.73 -2.06 -5.89
N TRP A 69 -9.53 -1.05 -6.73
CA TRP A 69 -10.39 -0.86 -7.90
C TRP A 69 -10.13 -1.96 -8.93
N PRO A 70 -11.03 -2.16 -9.91
CA PRO A 70 -10.80 -3.14 -10.95
C PRO A 70 -9.55 -2.78 -11.74
N THR A 71 -9.15 -1.51 -11.77
CA THR A 71 -7.91 -0.96 -12.37
C THR A 71 -6.64 -1.20 -11.55
N GLY A 72 -6.73 -1.83 -10.38
CA GLY A 72 -5.61 -2.18 -9.52
C GLY A 72 -4.65 -3.18 -10.16
N GLU A 73 -3.37 -3.00 -9.87
CA GLU A 73 -2.27 -3.93 -10.14
C GLU A 73 -1.33 -3.92 -8.94
N ILE A 74 -1.01 -5.11 -8.44
CA ILE A 74 -0.26 -5.31 -7.20
C ILE A 74 0.84 -6.34 -7.48
N GLY A 75 2.00 -6.14 -6.88
CA GLY A 75 3.09 -7.09 -6.99
C GLY A 75 4.34 -6.64 -6.24
N GLY A 76 5.33 -7.53 -6.14
CA GLY A 76 6.58 -7.25 -5.43
C GLY A 76 7.41 -6.10 -6.03
N MET A 77 7.27 -5.85 -7.34
CA MET A 77 7.92 -4.74 -8.03
C MET A 77 7.11 -4.30 -9.26
N GLY A 78 7.30 -3.06 -9.70
CA GLY A 78 6.67 -2.57 -10.93
C GLY A 78 7.10 -3.37 -12.16
N LEU A 79 6.18 -3.52 -13.12
CA LEU A 79 6.39 -4.31 -14.35
C LEU A 79 7.59 -3.83 -15.16
N GLU A 80 7.85 -2.52 -15.18
CA GLU A 80 9.02 -1.93 -15.84
C GLU A 80 10.33 -2.42 -15.21
N GLY A 81 10.37 -2.51 -13.88
CA GLY A 81 11.51 -3.06 -13.14
C GLY A 81 11.68 -4.56 -13.39
N ALA A 82 10.58 -5.31 -13.39
CA ALA A 82 10.57 -6.73 -13.69
C ALA A 82 11.10 -7.02 -15.10
N VAL A 83 10.69 -6.24 -16.10
CA VAL A 83 11.18 -6.39 -17.49
C VAL A 83 12.67 -6.06 -17.58
N ARG A 84 13.13 -4.96 -16.98
CA ARG A 84 14.57 -4.61 -16.97
C ARG A 84 15.44 -5.68 -16.34
N LEU A 85 14.95 -6.35 -15.30
CA LEU A 85 15.68 -7.40 -14.60
C LEU A 85 15.63 -8.72 -15.36
N GLY A 86 14.44 -9.15 -15.77
CA GLY A 86 14.19 -10.42 -16.44
C GLY A 86 14.78 -10.49 -17.84
N PHE A 87 14.68 -9.39 -18.60
CA PHE A 87 15.15 -9.33 -20.00
C PHE A 87 16.45 -8.55 -20.16
N ARG A 88 17.27 -8.47 -19.10
CA ARG A 88 18.51 -7.68 -19.12
C ARG A 88 19.44 -8.08 -20.27
N LYS A 89 19.53 -9.38 -20.55
CA LYS A 89 20.42 -9.92 -21.60
C LYS A 89 19.90 -9.60 -22.99
N GLU A 90 18.60 -9.78 -23.23
CA GLU A 90 17.96 -9.46 -24.51
C GLU A 90 18.03 -7.95 -24.80
N LEU A 91 17.75 -7.11 -23.79
CA LEU A 91 17.85 -5.66 -23.91
C LEU A 91 19.28 -5.19 -24.17
N ALA A 92 20.29 -5.88 -23.60
CA ALA A 92 21.69 -5.58 -23.85
C ALA A 92 22.20 -6.08 -25.22
N ALA A 93 21.49 -7.02 -25.84
CA ALA A 93 21.83 -7.57 -27.15
C ALA A 93 21.25 -6.76 -28.33
N ALA A 94 20.38 -5.77 -28.07
CA ALA A 94 19.86 -4.87 -29.09
C ALA A 94 20.98 -4.06 -29.75
N ALA A 95 20.86 -3.81 -31.06
CA ALA A 95 21.93 -3.21 -31.85
C ALA A 95 22.13 -1.72 -31.54
N ASP A 96 21.05 -1.01 -31.20
CA ASP A 96 21.07 0.40 -30.85
C ASP A 96 20.03 0.76 -29.76
N GLU A 97 20.09 2.01 -29.31
CA GLU A 97 19.21 2.53 -28.24
C GLU A 97 17.73 2.54 -28.64
N VAL A 98 17.45 2.77 -29.93
CA VAL A 98 16.07 2.87 -30.43
C VAL A 98 15.43 1.49 -30.46
N GLU A 99 16.15 0.48 -30.95
CA GLU A 99 15.72 -0.91 -30.94
C GLU A 99 15.57 -1.42 -29.49
N ARG A 100 16.50 -1.07 -28.60
CA ARG A 100 16.42 -1.42 -27.18
C ARG A 100 15.17 -0.83 -26.53
N GLN A 101 14.89 0.44 -26.78
CA GLN A 101 13.71 1.12 -26.23
C GLN A 101 12.42 0.53 -26.79
N ALA A 102 12.35 0.26 -28.10
CA ALA A 102 11.19 -0.36 -28.72
C ALA A 102 10.94 -1.79 -28.21
N LEU A 103 12.00 -2.57 -27.98
CA LEU A 103 11.92 -3.90 -27.36
C LEU A 103 11.43 -3.81 -25.92
N PHE A 104 12.00 -2.87 -25.14
CA PHE A 104 11.60 -2.63 -23.75
C PHE A 104 10.10 -2.28 -23.65
N GLU A 105 9.63 -1.33 -24.46
CA GLU A 105 8.22 -0.91 -24.48
C GLU A 105 7.30 -2.06 -24.88
N ARG A 106 7.69 -2.88 -25.86
CA ARG A 106 6.92 -4.06 -26.27
C ARG A 106 6.80 -5.09 -25.15
N LEU A 107 7.90 -5.37 -24.45
CA LEU A 107 7.93 -6.32 -23.32
C LEU A 107 7.10 -5.80 -22.14
N VAL A 108 7.20 -4.50 -21.84
CA VAL A 108 6.38 -3.85 -20.81
C VAL A 108 4.90 -3.92 -21.19
N ALA A 109 4.52 -3.57 -22.42
CA ALA A 109 3.14 -3.65 -22.88
C ALA A 109 2.58 -5.08 -22.79
N ALA A 110 3.37 -6.09 -23.18
CA ALA A 110 3.00 -7.49 -23.01
C ALA A 110 2.80 -7.85 -21.54
N ALA A 111 3.71 -7.41 -20.65
CA ALA A 111 3.61 -7.63 -19.21
C ALA A 111 2.33 -6.98 -18.62
N TYR A 112 1.93 -5.79 -19.09
CA TYR A 112 0.66 -5.18 -18.69
C TYR A 112 -0.57 -5.95 -19.18
N GLN A 113 -0.54 -6.50 -20.40
CA GLN A 113 -1.64 -7.33 -20.91
C GLN A 113 -1.76 -8.64 -20.11
N HIS A 114 -0.63 -9.28 -19.80
CA HIS A 114 -0.60 -10.47 -18.94
C HIS A 114 -0.97 -10.15 -17.49
N GLY A 115 -0.54 -9.00 -16.96
CA GLY A 115 -0.90 -8.53 -15.61
C GLY A 115 -2.40 -8.24 -15.47
N LYS A 116 -3.03 -7.69 -16.52
CA LYS A 116 -4.50 -7.57 -16.60
C LYS A 116 -5.19 -8.93 -16.63
N ALA A 117 -4.60 -9.95 -17.26
CA ALA A 117 -5.12 -11.31 -17.28
C ALA A 117 -4.90 -12.05 -15.93
N LEU A 118 -3.87 -11.68 -15.17
CA LEU A 118 -3.59 -12.15 -13.81
C LEU A 118 -4.38 -11.39 -12.73
N ARG A 119 -5.32 -10.51 -13.09
CA ARG A 119 -6.32 -9.90 -12.18
C ARG A 119 -7.34 -10.90 -11.65
N SER A 120 -6.90 -12.06 -11.22
CA SER A 120 -7.61 -12.78 -10.17
C SER A 120 -7.02 -12.34 -8.84
N ALA A 121 -7.82 -12.39 -7.79
CA ALA A 121 -7.47 -12.26 -6.39
C ALA A 121 -6.36 -13.25 -5.94
N THR A 122 -5.18 -13.22 -6.55
CA THR A 122 -4.13 -14.20 -6.36
C THR A 122 -3.09 -13.66 -5.39
N THR A 123 -3.07 -14.35 -4.25
CA THR A 123 -2.46 -14.00 -2.97
C THR A 123 -3.39 -13.12 -2.16
N PHE A 124 -3.83 -13.63 -1.00
CA PHE A 124 -4.73 -13.06 -0.01
C PHE A 124 -4.26 -11.70 0.58
N GLU A 125 -3.70 -10.83 -0.24
CA GLU A 125 -3.20 -9.49 0.09
C GLU A 125 -4.31 -8.44 -0.01
N LEU A 126 -5.40 -8.74 -0.73
CA LEU A 126 -6.58 -7.90 -0.85
C LEU A 126 -7.78 -8.56 -0.17
N ASP A 127 -8.60 -7.74 0.46
CA ASP A 127 -9.91 -8.18 0.95
C ASP A 127 -10.92 -8.31 -0.19
N ASP A 128 -10.92 -7.34 -1.12
CA ASP A 128 -11.86 -7.34 -2.25
C ASP A 128 -11.41 -6.43 -3.42
N VAL A 129 -12.01 -6.66 -4.59
CA VAL A 129 -11.97 -5.77 -5.75
C VAL A 129 -13.33 -5.12 -5.91
N ILE A 130 -13.41 -3.81 -5.68
CA ILE A 130 -14.68 -3.06 -5.55
C ILE A 130 -14.92 -2.16 -6.75
N ASP A 131 -16.18 -1.80 -7.03
CA ASP A 131 -16.45 -0.71 -7.97
C ASP A 131 -15.94 0.62 -7.38
N PRO A 132 -15.26 1.49 -8.17
CA PRO A 132 -14.85 2.82 -7.70
C PRO A 132 -15.96 3.63 -7.01
N ALA A 133 -17.22 3.48 -7.45
CA ALA A 133 -18.38 4.13 -6.84
C ALA A 133 -18.66 3.65 -5.39
N GLU A 134 -18.28 2.43 -5.04
CA GLU A 134 -18.46 1.85 -3.71
C GLU A 134 -17.42 2.33 -2.69
N SER A 135 -16.35 3.00 -3.14
CA SER A 135 -15.27 3.51 -2.27
C SER A 135 -15.79 4.31 -1.08
N ARG A 136 -16.83 5.13 -1.29
CA ARG A 136 -17.44 5.95 -0.22
C ARG A 136 -18.09 5.09 0.87
N THR A 137 -18.71 3.99 0.50
CA THR A 137 -19.32 3.05 1.44
C THR A 137 -18.27 2.43 2.36
N TRP A 138 -17.15 1.99 1.79
CA TRP A 138 -16.01 1.45 2.55
C TRP A 138 -15.40 2.48 3.50
N ILE A 139 -15.16 3.71 3.02
CA ILE A 139 -14.67 4.81 3.85
C ILE A 139 -15.64 5.10 5.01
N SER A 140 -16.94 5.09 4.74
CA SER A 140 -17.97 5.38 5.75
C SER A 140 -18.07 4.27 6.81
N ARG A 141 -17.82 3.01 6.43
CA ARG A 141 -17.72 1.88 7.38
C ARG A 141 -16.54 2.08 8.36
N LEU A 142 -15.37 2.53 7.87
CA LEU A 142 -14.23 2.81 8.73
C LEU A 142 -14.53 3.89 9.78
N LEU A 143 -15.25 4.95 9.39
CA LEU A 143 -15.63 6.03 10.31
C LEU A 143 -16.50 5.51 11.45
N ARG A 144 -17.47 4.63 11.17
CA ARG A 144 -18.34 4.02 12.20
C ARG A 144 -17.57 3.12 13.17
N VAL A 145 -16.59 2.36 12.67
CA VAL A 145 -15.68 1.58 13.54
C VAL A 145 -14.90 2.53 14.46
N THR A 146 -14.44 3.67 13.92
CA THR A 146 -13.69 4.67 14.67
C THR A 146 -14.51 5.33 15.78
N GLU A 147 -15.77 5.68 15.51
CA GLU A 147 -16.70 6.23 16.52
C GLU A 147 -16.91 5.25 17.67
N THR A 148 -17.10 3.97 17.36
CA THR A 148 -17.30 2.92 18.37
C THR A 148 -16.05 2.74 19.23
N ALA A 149 -14.87 2.67 18.62
CA ALA A 149 -13.60 2.54 19.33
C ALA A 149 -13.27 3.76 20.20
N THR A 150 -13.63 4.97 19.75
CA THR A 150 -13.44 6.20 20.53
C THR A 150 -14.34 6.20 21.76
N ASN A 151 -15.63 5.93 21.59
CA ASN A 151 -16.60 5.86 22.68
C ASN A 151 -16.20 4.80 23.73
N ALA A 152 -15.67 3.65 23.29
CA ALA A 152 -15.18 2.60 24.19
C ALA A 152 -13.94 3.03 24.99
N ARG A 153 -13.00 3.75 24.36
CA ARG A 153 -11.81 4.30 25.04
C ARG A 153 -12.19 5.38 26.05
N ASP A 154 -13.12 6.25 25.70
CA ASP A 154 -13.60 7.31 26.61
C ASP A 154 -14.33 6.72 27.82
N ALA A 155 -15.16 5.69 27.60
CA ALA A 155 -15.82 4.96 28.68
C ALA A 155 -14.82 4.24 29.61
N ALA A 156 -13.77 3.63 29.06
CA ALA A 156 -12.71 2.99 29.85
C ALA A 156 -11.87 4.02 30.62
N GLY A 157 -11.60 5.19 30.03
CA GLY A 157 -10.94 6.32 30.69
C GLY A 157 -11.74 6.85 31.88
N ALA A 158 -13.05 7.06 31.70
CA ALA A 158 -13.94 7.52 32.76
C ALA A 158 -14.08 6.50 33.92
N ALA A 159 -14.09 5.19 33.61
CA ALA A 159 -14.10 4.14 34.61
C ALA A 159 -12.78 4.01 35.39
N GLY A 160 -11.64 4.28 34.74
CA GLY A 160 -10.33 4.30 35.39
C GLY A 160 -10.14 5.49 36.33
N ASP A 161 -10.74 6.64 36.03
CA ASP A 161 -10.64 7.85 36.83
C ASP A 161 -11.56 7.79 38.08
N SER A 162 -12.74 7.18 37.95
CA SER A 162 -13.63 6.91 39.09
C SER A 162 -13.07 5.86 40.07
N ALA A 163 -12.29 4.89 39.59
CA ALA A 163 -11.60 3.92 40.45
C ALA A 163 -10.43 4.53 41.23
N ARG A 164 -9.82 5.62 40.74
CA ARG A 164 -8.71 6.33 41.41
C ARG A 164 -9.19 7.33 42.45
N SER A 165 -10.37 7.91 42.28
CA SER A 165 -10.98 8.84 43.25
C SER A 165 -11.66 8.12 44.43
N GLY A 166 -11.85 6.80 44.36
CA GLY A 166 -12.43 5.97 45.43
C GLY A 166 -11.42 5.37 46.42
N VAL A 167 -10.14 5.78 46.40
CA VAL A 167 -9.16 5.35 47.41
C VAL A 167 -9.34 6.22 48.66
N ASP A 168 -10.03 5.65 49.64
CA ASP A 168 -10.31 6.22 50.97
C ASP A 168 -9.00 6.53 51.73
N PRO A 169 -8.74 7.79 52.14
CA PRO A 169 -7.59 8.14 52.97
C PRO A 169 -7.88 7.73 54.41
N SER A 170 -7.62 6.47 54.72
CA SER A 170 -7.54 5.97 56.11
C SER A 170 -6.11 6.06 56.66
#